data_AF-A0A399FB29-F1
#
_entry.id   AF-A0A399FB29-F1
#
_cell.length_a   1.000
_cell.length_b   1.000
_cell.length_c   1.000
_cell.angle_alpha   90.00
_cell.angle_beta   90.00
_cell.angle_gamma   90.00
#
_symmetry.space_group_name_H-M   'P 1'
#
loop_
_entity.id
_entity.type
_entity.pdbx_description
1 polymer ?
#
loop_
_entity_poly.entity_id
_entity_poly.type
_entity_poly.pdbx_seq_one_letter_code
_entity_poly.pdbx_strand_id
1 'polypeptide(L)'
;MRFRLLVAGLGLAACSSLSSAPRPPSTDPGACTFFPADNIWNTPVDTLPVDPNSSAYIATLGANKGLHPDFGSGLYDGAPIGIPYATVSGSQAKVKVSFQYARESDPGPYPIPPNAPIEGGAQSQGDRHVLIVDRDACKLYELFAAYPNPDGSWRAGSGAIFDLRSNALRPDTWTSADAAGLPILPGLVRYEEVAAGEIRHAIRFTAAQTRNAYVWPARHQASSLSGSQYPPMGQRFRLKASYDLSGFDPKVQVILRALKKYGLILADNGSSWFISGAPDERWDNDVLVSQLRKVPGSAFEAVEVSSLQISPDSGQARQP
;
A
#
# COMPACT_ATOMS: atom_id res chain seq x y z
N MET A 1 -27.07 15.38 -81.23
CA MET A 1 -27.65 16.16 -80.11
C MET A 1 -27.60 15.27 -78.86
N ARG A 2 -26.53 15.39 -78.05
CA ARG A 2 -26.53 15.63 -76.58
C ARG A 2 -27.62 14.82 -75.82
N PHE A 3 -27.30 13.92 -74.89
CA PHE A 3 -26.76 14.21 -73.55
C PHE A 3 -26.06 12.97 -72.94
N ARG A 4 -24.86 13.13 -72.37
CA ARG A 4 -24.24 12.17 -71.44
C ARG A 4 -24.44 12.70 -70.02
N LEU A 5 -25.09 11.92 -69.15
CA LEU A 5 -25.15 12.18 -67.71
C LEU A 5 -23.80 11.84 -67.07
N LEU A 6 -23.18 12.80 -66.38
CA LEU A 6 -22.07 12.55 -65.45
C LEU A 6 -22.66 12.30 -64.06
N VAL A 7 -22.42 11.11 -63.51
CA VAL A 7 -22.67 10.81 -62.09
C VAL A 7 -21.37 11.10 -61.35
N ALA A 8 -21.37 12.12 -60.50
CA ALA A 8 -20.27 12.42 -59.59
C ALA A 8 -20.37 11.48 -58.38
N GLY A 9 -19.45 10.52 -58.27
CA GLY A 9 -19.29 9.69 -57.08
C GLY A 9 -18.58 10.48 -55.99
N LEU A 10 -19.30 10.87 -54.93
CA LEU A 10 -18.70 11.31 -53.68
C LEU A 10 -18.06 10.08 -53.00
N GLY A 11 -16.73 10.00 -53.03
CA GLY A 11 -15.99 9.08 -52.18
C GLY A 11 -16.01 9.59 -50.73
N LEU A 12 -16.83 8.97 -49.87
CA LEU A 12 -16.69 9.13 -48.43
C LEU A 12 -15.36 8.48 -48.00
N ALA A 13 -14.36 9.31 -47.70
CA ALA A 13 -13.19 8.86 -46.95
C ALA A 13 -13.62 8.60 -45.50
N ALA A 14 -13.83 7.34 -45.15
CA ALA A 14 -14.01 6.93 -43.77
C ALA A 14 -12.66 7.08 -43.04
N CYS A 15 -12.49 8.17 -42.30
CA CYS A 15 -11.44 8.27 -41.29
C CYS A 15 -11.76 7.26 -40.18
N SER A 16 -11.21 6.05 -40.29
CA SER A 16 -11.18 5.10 -39.18
C SER A 16 -10.27 5.65 -38.10
N SER A 17 -10.84 6.37 -37.14
CA SER A 17 -10.16 6.68 -35.88
C SER A 17 -9.90 5.35 -35.17
N LEU A 18 -8.66 4.86 -35.24
CA LEU A 18 -8.17 3.81 -34.34
C LEU A 18 -8.29 4.34 -32.92
N SER A 19 -9.37 3.96 -32.23
CA SER A 19 -9.52 4.19 -30.80
C SER A 19 -8.45 3.35 -30.12
N SER A 20 -7.31 3.95 -29.78
CA SER A 20 -6.28 3.28 -28.99
C SER A 20 -6.92 2.89 -27.66
N ALA A 21 -7.03 1.59 -27.38
CA ALA A 21 -7.39 1.15 -26.04
C ALA A 21 -6.44 1.85 -25.04
N PRO A 22 -6.96 2.40 -23.93
CA PRO A 22 -6.11 3.08 -22.96
C PRO A 22 -5.05 2.10 -22.46
N ARG A 23 -3.78 2.45 -22.64
CA ARG A 23 -2.64 1.66 -22.16
C ARG A 23 -2.79 1.45 -20.65
N PRO A 24 -2.52 0.26 -20.09
CA PRO A 24 -2.52 0.08 -18.65
C PRO A 24 -1.57 1.08 -17.98
N PRO A 25 -1.92 1.60 -16.80
CA PRO A 25 -1.06 2.52 -16.07
C PRO A 25 0.30 1.86 -15.78
N SER A 26 1.38 2.63 -15.92
CA SER A 26 2.73 2.15 -15.60
C SER A 26 2.87 1.95 -14.10
N THR A 27 3.62 0.94 -13.68
CA THR A 27 4.00 0.72 -12.27
C THR A 27 5.46 1.07 -11.99
N ASP A 28 6.28 1.42 -12.99
CA ASP A 28 7.68 1.82 -12.75
C ASP A 28 7.76 3.19 -12.06
N PRO A 29 8.22 3.30 -10.79
CA PRO A 29 8.34 4.58 -10.08
C PRO A 29 9.47 5.47 -10.61
N GLY A 30 10.26 5.02 -11.59
CA GLY A 30 11.41 5.73 -12.11
C GLY A 30 12.52 5.86 -11.07
N ALA A 31 13.13 7.05 -10.99
CA ALA A 31 14.24 7.30 -10.06
C ALA A 31 13.79 7.61 -8.61
N CYS A 32 12.49 7.61 -8.33
CA CYS A 32 11.98 7.90 -6.99
C CYS A 32 12.24 6.72 -6.05
N THR A 33 12.92 6.99 -4.94
CA THR A 33 12.99 6.08 -3.80
C THR A 33 11.72 6.21 -2.96
N PHE A 34 11.22 5.12 -2.38
CA PHE A 34 10.15 5.20 -1.39
C PHE A 34 10.73 5.57 -0.02
N PHE A 35 10.85 6.88 0.20
CA PHE A 35 11.49 7.53 1.35
C PHE A 35 13.02 7.47 1.40
N PRO A 36 13.65 8.40 2.15
CA PRO A 36 15.08 8.34 2.45
C PRO A 36 15.51 7.01 3.08
N ALA A 37 16.79 6.66 2.92
CA ALA A 37 17.35 5.44 3.49
C ALA A 37 17.29 5.42 5.03
N ASP A 38 17.31 6.59 5.67
CA ASP A 38 17.19 6.73 7.13
C ASP A 38 15.74 6.88 7.61
N ASN A 39 14.76 6.56 6.77
CA ASN A 39 13.36 6.53 7.16
C ASN A 39 13.01 5.23 7.90
N ILE A 40 12.08 5.29 8.85
CA ILE A 40 11.59 4.15 9.64
C ILE A 40 11.06 3.00 8.77
N TRP A 41 10.50 3.27 7.58
CA TRP A 41 10.12 2.22 6.63
C TRP A 41 11.32 1.40 6.16
N ASN A 42 12.48 2.03 5.99
CA ASN A 42 13.71 1.46 5.46
C ASN A 42 14.72 1.08 6.56
N THR A 43 14.33 1.16 7.83
CA THR A 43 15.22 0.90 8.98
C THR A 43 15.06 -0.54 9.47
N PRO A 44 16.16 -1.31 9.60
CA PRO A 44 16.12 -2.64 10.20
C PRO A 44 15.69 -2.61 11.68
N VAL A 45 15.02 -3.66 12.11
CA VAL A 45 14.47 -3.82 13.48
C VAL A 45 14.86 -5.18 14.09
N ASP A 46 15.70 -5.97 13.42
CA ASP A 46 16.08 -7.33 13.80
C ASP A 46 16.95 -7.43 15.07
N THR A 47 17.55 -6.32 15.49
CA THR A 47 18.39 -6.23 16.69
C THR A 47 17.72 -5.51 17.86
N LEU A 48 16.53 -4.95 17.65
CA LEU A 48 15.81 -4.19 18.68
C LEU A 48 15.31 -5.08 19.83
N PRO A 49 15.16 -4.53 21.05
CA PRO A 49 14.58 -5.29 22.15
C PRO A 49 13.11 -5.65 21.85
N VAL A 50 12.71 -6.81 22.34
CA VAL A 50 11.31 -7.28 22.28
C VAL A 50 10.46 -6.38 23.18
N ASP A 51 9.29 -6.00 22.68
CA ASP A 51 8.29 -5.22 23.41
C ASP A 51 7.75 -6.05 24.61
N PRO A 52 7.69 -5.48 25.82
CA PRO A 52 7.17 -6.19 27.00
C PRO A 52 5.73 -6.72 26.84
N ASN A 53 4.91 -6.10 25.99
CA ASN A 53 3.54 -6.53 25.69
C ASN A 53 3.44 -7.50 24.51
N SER A 54 4.57 -7.90 23.91
CA SER A 54 4.62 -8.76 22.72
C SER A 54 3.75 -10.01 22.86
N SER A 55 3.84 -10.74 23.98
CA SER A 55 3.03 -11.94 24.20
C SER A 55 1.52 -11.66 24.23
N ALA A 56 1.10 -10.52 24.80
CA ALA A 56 -0.30 -10.09 24.83
C ALA A 56 -0.80 -9.71 23.43
N TYR A 57 0.00 -8.96 22.67
CA TYR A 57 -0.32 -8.60 21.28
C TYR A 57 -0.45 -9.83 20.37
N ILE A 58 0.48 -10.79 20.49
CA ILE A 58 0.41 -12.04 19.72
C ILE A 58 -0.85 -12.86 20.10
N ALA A 59 -1.24 -12.85 21.39
CA ALA A 59 -2.45 -13.53 21.82
C ALA A 59 -3.72 -12.92 21.19
N THR A 60 -3.84 -11.58 21.13
CA THR A 60 -5.00 -10.92 20.51
C THR A 60 -5.02 -11.03 19.00
N LEU A 61 -3.86 -10.94 18.34
CA LEU A 61 -3.75 -11.11 16.89
C LEU A 61 -4.04 -12.56 16.48
N GLY A 62 -3.70 -13.52 17.34
CA GLY A 62 -3.93 -14.95 17.17
C GLY A 62 -2.63 -15.69 16.92
N ALA A 63 -2.09 -16.32 17.96
CA ALA A 63 -0.80 -17.02 17.94
C ALA A 63 -0.74 -18.22 16.97
N ASN A 64 -1.88 -18.84 16.68
CA ASN A 64 -2.00 -20.00 15.80
C ASN A 64 -2.55 -19.64 14.41
N LYS A 65 -2.89 -18.37 14.17
CA LYS A 65 -3.32 -17.92 12.85
C LYS A 65 -2.10 -17.81 11.95
N GLY A 66 -2.22 -18.32 10.73
CA GLY A 66 -1.19 -18.19 9.71
C GLY A 66 -1.14 -16.78 9.13
N LEU A 67 0.04 -16.33 8.74
CA LEU A 67 0.23 -15.13 7.92
C LEU A 67 -0.53 -15.29 6.59
N HIS A 68 -1.20 -14.23 6.15
CA HIS A 68 -2.02 -14.24 4.95
C HIS A 68 -1.54 -13.19 3.94
N PRO A 69 -1.23 -13.58 2.69
CA PRO A 69 -0.99 -12.61 1.62
C PRO A 69 -2.32 -12.05 1.10
N ASP A 70 -2.52 -10.75 1.26
CA ASP A 70 -3.66 -10.02 0.70
C ASP A 70 -3.28 -9.39 -0.66
N PHE A 71 -2.67 -10.20 -1.52
CA PHE A 71 -2.18 -9.84 -2.86
C PHE A 71 -1.85 -11.10 -3.68
N GLY A 72 -1.76 -10.95 -5.00
CA GLY A 72 -1.49 -12.05 -5.91
C GLY A 72 -1.68 -11.67 -7.38
N SER A 73 -1.94 -12.67 -8.22
CA SER A 73 -2.26 -12.54 -9.65
C SER A 73 -3.76 -12.65 -9.90
N GLY A 74 -4.23 -11.97 -10.96
CA GLY A 74 -5.59 -12.11 -11.46
C GLY A 74 -6.70 -11.65 -10.51
N LEU A 75 -7.76 -12.47 -10.43
CA LEU A 75 -8.95 -12.18 -9.64
C LEU A 75 -9.07 -13.12 -8.44
N TYR A 76 -9.54 -12.58 -7.32
CA TYR A 76 -9.99 -13.33 -6.16
C TYR A 76 -11.47 -12.99 -5.91
N ASP A 77 -12.33 -14.00 -5.80
CA ASP A 77 -13.78 -13.84 -5.69
C ASP A 77 -14.40 -12.87 -6.74
N GLY A 78 -13.84 -12.87 -7.95
CA GLY A 78 -14.31 -12.05 -9.07
C GLY A 78 -13.82 -10.59 -9.06
N ALA A 79 -12.96 -10.20 -8.12
CA ALA A 79 -12.38 -8.87 -8.02
C ALA A 79 -10.84 -8.90 -8.14
N PRO A 80 -10.18 -7.86 -8.70
CA PRO A 80 -8.73 -7.74 -8.66
C PRO A 80 -8.18 -7.86 -7.23
N ILE A 81 -7.17 -8.71 -7.05
CA ILE A 81 -6.53 -8.97 -5.75
C ILE A 81 -5.41 -7.95 -5.46
N GLY A 82 -5.18 -7.60 -4.19
CA GLY A 82 -4.14 -6.68 -3.77
C GLY A 82 -4.44 -5.21 -4.07
N ILE A 83 -3.48 -4.33 -3.71
CA ILE A 83 -3.64 -2.87 -3.82
C ILE A 83 -2.85 -2.37 -5.03
N PRO A 84 -3.52 -2.04 -6.15
CA PRO A 84 -2.82 -1.56 -7.34
C PRO A 84 -2.37 -0.11 -7.17
N TYR A 85 -1.33 0.26 -7.92
CA TYR A 85 -0.87 1.64 -8.03
C TYR A 85 -0.58 2.01 -9.49
N ALA A 86 -0.59 3.30 -9.76
CA ALA A 86 -0.22 3.88 -11.06
C ALA A 86 0.93 4.87 -10.90
N THR A 87 1.70 5.05 -11.95
CA THR A 87 2.74 6.07 -12.05
C THR A 87 2.41 7.02 -13.20
N VAL A 88 2.72 8.29 -12.99
CA VAL A 88 2.45 9.38 -13.93
C VAL A 88 3.68 10.27 -14.05
N SER A 89 3.76 11.08 -15.10
CA SER A 89 4.70 12.21 -15.17
C SER A 89 4.11 13.43 -14.46
N GLY A 90 4.93 14.42 -14.16
CA GLY A 90 4.52 15.69 -13.56
C GLY A 90 3.60 16.53 -14.46
N SER A 91 3.49 16.15 -15.75
CA SER A 91 2.54 16.74 -16.71
C SER A 91 1.13 16.16 -16.63
N GLN A 92 0.88 15.13 -15.80
CA GLN A 92 -0.46 14.58 -15.62
C GLN A 92 -1.41 15.65 -15.08
N ALA A 93 -2.52 15.86 -15.79
CA ALA A 93 -3.55 16.79 -15.37
C ALA A 93 -4.08 16.40 -13.99
N LYS A 94 -4.16 17.38 -13.09
CA LYS A 94 -4.69 17.19 -11.75
C LYS A 94 -6.19 17.43 -11.71
N VAL A 95 -6.90 16.60 -10.98
CA VAL A 95 -8.35 16.67 -10.78
C VAL A 95 -8.68 17.07 -9.34
N LYS A 96 -9.85 17.66 -9.16
CA LYS A 96 -10.39 17.98 -7.84
C LYS A 96 -10.90 16.70 -7.17
N VAL A 97 -10.67 16.59 -5.87
CA VAL A 97 -11.19 15.51 -5.03
C VAL A 97 -11.94 16.15 -3.86
N SER A 98 -13.16 15.67 -3.60
CA SER A 98 -13.91 16.04 -2.38
C SER A 98 -13.81 14.91 -1.35
N PHE A 99 -13.73 15.27 -0.07
CA PHE A 99 -13.44 14.32 1.02
C PHE A 99 -14.56 14.27 2.05
N GLN A 100 -14.88 13.07 2.53
CA GLN A 100 -15.70 12.88 3.73
C GLN A 100 -14.96 13.34 4.99
N TYR A 101 -13.68 12.95 5.12
CA TYR A 101 -12.78 13.31 6.22
C TYR A 101 -11.90 14.50 5.84
N ALA A 102 -12.51 15.59 5.36
CA ALA A 102 -11.79 16.73 4.78
C ALA A 102 -10.83 17.43 5.76
N ARG A 103 -11.09 17.38 7.07
CA ARG A 103 -10.24 18.01 8.10
C ARG A 103 -8.92 17.29 8.35
N GLU A 104 -8.82 16.04 7.91
CA GLU A 104 -7.63 15.20 8.04
C GLU A 104 -7.09 14.75 6.67
N SER A 105 -7.53 15.41 5.60
CA SER A 105 -7.13 15.11 4.22
C SER A 105 -6.35 16.26 3.61
N ASP A 106 -5.39 15.93 2.74
CA ASP A 106 -4.73 16.94 1.92
C ASP A 106 -5.66 17.37 0.79
N PRO A 107 -5.96 18.68 0.63
CA PRO A 107 -6.99 19.15 -0.31
C PRO A 107 -6.64 18.94 -1.79
N GLY A 108 -5.39 18.60 -2.11
CA GLY A 108 -4.94 18.38 -3.48
C GLY A 108 -4.63 19.68 -4.24
N PRO A 109 -4.80 19.70 -5.59
CA PRO A 109 -5.43 18.67 -6.43
C PRO A 109 -4.54 17.42 -6.67
N TYR A 110 -5.14 16.34 -7.19
CA TYR A 110 -4.52 15.01 -7.33
C TYR A 110 -4.28 14.63 -8.80
N PRO A 111 -3.12 14.08 -9.20
CA PRO A 111 -2.80 13.73 -10.59
C PRO A 111 -3.41 12.37 -10.99
N ILE A 112 -4.72 12.20 -10.84
CA ILE A 112 -5.40 10.92 -11.10
C ILE A 112 -5.57 10.74 -12.62
N PRO A 113 -4.92 9.73 -13.25
CA PRO A 113 -5.15 9.45 -14.66
C PRO A 113 -6.57 8.88 -14.89
N PRO A 114 -7.19 9.07 -16.07
CA PRO A 114 -8.55 8.56 -16.34
C PRO A 114 -8.74 7.05 -16.16
N ASN A 115 -7.64 6.29 -16.27
CA ASN A 115 -7.59 4.84 -16.10
C ASN A 115 -6.88 4.43 -14.78
N ALA A 116 -6.89 5.29 -13.76
CA ALA A 116 -6.33 4.96 -12.46
C ALA A 116 -6.96 3.66 -11.92
N PRO A 117 -6.14 2.69 -11.47
CA PRO A 117 -6.67 1.45 -10.95
C PRO A 117 -7.28 1.70 -9.56
N ILE A 118 -8.39 1.02 -9.28
CA ILE A 118 -9.08 1.05 -8.00
C ILE A 118 -8.93 -0.35 -7.41
N GLU A 119 -8.52 -0.45 -6.15
CA GLU A 119 -8.49 -1.72 -5.42
C GLU A 119 -9.86 -2.43 -5.45
N GLY A 120 -9.85 -3.73 -5.75
CA GLY A 120 -11.06 -4.53 -5.97
C GLY A 120 -11.85 -4.13 -7.23
N GLY A 121 -11.37 -3.17 -8.02
CA GLY A 121 -11.98 -2.71 -9.26
C GLY A 121 -13.11 -1.70 -9.08
N ALA A 122 -13.63 -1.20 -10.20
CA ALA A 122 -14.61 -0.10 -10.22
C ALA A 122 -15.93 -0.44 -9.50
N GLN A 123 -16.30 -1.72 -9.39
CA GLN A 123 -17.52 -2.20 -8.73
C GLN A 123 -17.32 -2.65 -7.27
N SER A 124 -16.08 -2.57 -6.76
CA SER A 124 -15.77 -2.95 -5.37
C SER A 124 -16.61 -2.17 -4.37
N GLN A 125 -17.03 -2.84 -3.30
CA GLN A 125 -17.70 -2.23 -2.15
C GLN A 125 -16.77 -2.16 -0.91
N GLY A 126 -15.50 -2.55 -1.08
CA GLY A 126 -14.48 -2.47 -0.03
C GLY A 126 -13.81 -1.10 0.03
N ASP A 127 -12.53 -1.08 0.37
CA ASP A 127 -11.80 0.16 0.66
C ASP A 127 -11.56 1.03 -0.57
N ARG A 128 -11.41 0.41 -1.76
CA ARG A 128 -11.27 1.13 -3.04
C ARG A 128 -10.13 2.14 -3.03
N HIS A 129 -8.97 1.70 -2.56
CA HIS A 129 -7.77 2.53 -2.60
C HIS A 129 -7.38 2.91 -4.03
N VAL A 130 -6.87 4.13 -4.19
CA VAL A 130 -6.23 4.61 -5.44
C VAL A 130 -4.90 5.24 -5.07
N LEU A 131 -3.82 4.64 -5.56
CA LEU A 131 -2.44 5.07 -5.28
C LEU A 131 -1.77 5.57 -6.58
N ILE A 132 -1.23 6.79 -6.56
CA ILE A 132 -0.55 7.39 -7.71
C ILE A 132 0.81 7.94 -7.31
N VAL A 133 1.86 7.56 -8.04
CA VAL A 133 3.20 8.13 -7.94
C VAL A 133 3.43 9.12 -9.09
N ASP A 134 3.66 10.39 -8.75
CA ASP A 134 4.23 11.37 -9.67
C ASP A 134 5.74 11.20 -9.68
N ARG A 135 6.27 10.68 -10.79
CA ARG A 135 7.69 10.29 -10.93
C ARG A 135 8.64 11.48 -11.07
N ASP A 136 8.14 12.63 -11.53
CA ASP A 136 8.97 13.82 -11.72
C ASP A 136 9.08 14.59 -10.40
N ALA A 137 7.97 14.67 -9.66
CA ALA A 137 7.92 15.30 -8.35
C ALA A 137 8.36 14.39 -7.20
N CYS A 138 8.44 13.08 -7.40
CA CYS A 138 8.55 12.05 -6.36
C CYS A 138 7.53 12.23 -5.24
N LYS A 139 6.26 12.38 -5.63
CA LYS A 139 5.14 12.46 -4.70
C LYS A 139 4.22 11.27 -4.84
N LEU A 140 3.78 10.75 -3.71
CA LEU A 140 2.78 9.70 -3.60
C LEU A 140 1.45 10.31 -3.18
N TYR A 141 0.41 10.01 -3.93
CA TYR A 141 -0.95 10.44 -3.70
C TYR A 141 -1.81 9.20 -3.43
N GLU A 142 -2.48 9.16 -2.29
CA GLU A 142 -3.28 8.00 -1.89
C GLU A 142 -4.67 8.44 -1.47
N LEU A 143 -5.68 7.71 -1.93
CA LEU A 143 -7.09 7.95 -1.63
C LEU A 143 -7.71 6.69 -1.05
N PHE A 144 -8.56 6.86 -0.03
CA PHE A 144 -9.44 5.82 0.50
C PHE A 144 -10.88 6.07 0.05
N ALA A 145 -11.65 5.01 -0.17
CA ALA A 145 -13.05 5.04 -0.60
C ALA A 145 -13.26 5.92 -1.85
N ALA A 146 -12.45 5.71 -2.89
CA ALA A 146 -12.41 6.59 -4.05
C ALA A 146 -13.47 6.23 -5.13
N TYR A 147 -14.17 7.26 -5.61
CA TYR A 147 -15.20 7.18 -6.64
C TYR A 147 -15.04 8.29 -7.68
N PRO A 148 -14.91 7.96 -8.98
CA PRO A 148 -14.93 8.96 -10.04
C PRO A 148 -16.34 9.53 -10.23
N ASN A 149 -16.44 10.83 -10.52
CA ASN A 149 -17.68 11.51 -10.89
C ASN A 149 -17.77 11.69 -12.43
N PRO A 150 -18.98 11.86 -12.99
CA PRO A 150 -19.16 12.06 -14.43
C PRO A 150 -18.46 13.30 -15.01
N ASP A 151 -18.17 14.31 -14.18
CA ASP A 151 -17.51 15.56 -14.58
C ASP A 151 -15.97 15.48 -14.54
N GLY A 152 -15.40 14.30 -14.26
CA GLY A 152 -13.95 14.06 -14.15
C GLY A 152 -13.35 14.42 -12.79
N SER A 153 -14.15 14.96 -11.85
CA SER A 153 -13.75 15.08 -10.45
C SER A 153 -13.88 13.73 -9.73
N TRP A 154 -13.38 13.65 -8.49
CA TRP A 154 -13.52 12.47 -7.65
C TRP A 154 -14.12 12.81 -6.29
N ARG A 155 -14.74 11.81 -5.66
CA ARG A 155 -15.08 11.81 -4.23
C ARG A 155 -14.29 10.70 -3.54
N ALA A 156 -13.76 10.96 -2.37
CA ALA A 156 -13.04 10.00 -1.54
C ALA A 156 -13.46 10.12 -0.08
N GLY A 157 -13.20 9.09 0.72
CA GLY A 157 -13.28 9.17 2.17
C GLY A 157 -12.22 10.13 2.69
N SER A 158 -10.95 9.82 2.44
CA SER A 158 -9.79 10.63 2.80
C SER A 158 -8.76 10.67 1.67
N GLY A 159 -7.81 11.59 1.76
CA GLY A 159 -6.70 11.70 0.83
C GLY A 159 -5.42 12.18 1.49
N ALA A 160 -4.30 11.57 1.12
CA ALA A 160 -2.99 11.87 1.67
C ALA A 160 -1.94 12.05 0.56
N ILE A 161 -1.06 13.02 0.75
CA ILE A 161 0.05 13.32 -0.16
C ILE A 161 1.36 13.21 0.62
N PHE A 162 2.25 12.35 0.15
CA PHE A 162 3.56 12.13 0.74
C PHE A 162 4.67 12.57 -0.23
N ASP A 163 5.66 13.27 0.30
CA ASP A 163 6.91 13.52 -0.41
C ASP A 163 7.85 12.33 -0.19
N LEU A 164 8.10 11.56 -1.23
CA LEU A 164 8.92 10.34 -1.16
C LEU A 164 10.41 10.63 -0.96
N ARG A 165 10.84 11.89 -0.98
CA ARG A 165 12.21 12.31 -0.66
C ARG A 165 12.34 12.85 0.77
N SER A 166 11.27 12.84 1.55
CA SER A 166 11.21 13.45 2.87
C SER A 166 10.96 12.44 3.98
N ASN A 167 11.43 12.79 5.17
CA ASN A 167 11.09 12.11 6.42
C ASN A 167 9.93 12.80 7.15
N ALA A 168 9.22 13.74 6.54
CA ALA A 168 8.06 14.37 7.15
C ALA A 168 6.92 13.36 7.33
N LEU A 169 6.36 13.29 8.54
CA LEU A 169 5.12 12.56 8.80
C LEU A 169 3.91 13.47 8.52
N ARG A 170 2.72 12.87 8.44
CA ARG A 170 1.47 13.66 8.46
C ARG A 170 1.34 14.42 9.78
N PRO A 171 0.53 15.49 9.84
CA PRO A 171 0.22 16.14 11.10
C PRO A 171 -0.21 15.11 12.16
N ASP A 172 0.14 15.38 13.42
CA ASP A 172 -0.31 14.51 14.51
C ASP A 172 -1.84 14.46 14.53
N THR A 173 -2.40 13.30 14.88
CA THR A 173 -3.84 13.00 14.87
C THR A 173 -4.51 12.87 13.49
N TRP A 174 -3.78 13.02 12.37
CA TRP A 174 -4.39 12.91 11.04
C TRP A 174 -4.36 11.48 10.50
N THR A 175 -5.52 10.97 10.09
CA THR A 175 -5.61 9.77 9.26
C THR A 175 -5.02 9.97 7.86
N SER A 176 -4.99 8.92 7.05
CA SER A 176 -4.57 8.93 5.64
C SER A 176 -5.51 8.07 4.79
N ALA A 177 -5.03 7.55 3.65
CA ALA A 177 -5.72 6.45 2.99
C ALA A 177 -5.62 5.15 3.80
N ASP A 178 -4.58 5.01 4.64
CA ASP A 178 -4.45 3.97 5.67
C ASP A 178 -4.89 4.53 7.04
N ALA A 179 -5.50 3.71 7.89
CA ALA A 179 -6.10 4.20 9.13
C ALA A 179 -5.10 4.74 10.17
N ALA A 180 -3.86 4.25 10.16
CA ALA A 180 -2.78 4.71 11.04
C ALA A 180 -2.21 6.10 10.67
N GLY A 181 -2.70 6.74 9.61
CA GLY A 181 -2.10 7.97 9.08
C GLY A 181 -0.76 7.73 8.36
N LEU A 182 -0.54 6.51 7.87
CA LEU A 182 0.67 6.05 7.23
C LEU A 182 0.47 5.84 5.72
N PRO A 183 1.52 5.95 4.89
CA PRO A 183 1.41 5.66 3.47
C PRO A 183 1.26 4.15 3.21
N ILE A 184 0.44 3.77 2.23
CA ILE A 184 0.16 2.38 1.85
C ILE A 184 1.28 1.83 0.97
N LEU A 185 1.57 2.48 -0.17
CA LEU A 185 2.49 1.96 -1.21
C LEU A 185 3.90 1.58 -0.67
N PRO A 186 4.52 2.37 0.22
CA PRO A 186 5.84 2.04 0.79
C PRO A 186 5.81 0.78 1.68
N GLY A 187 4.64 0.35 2.14
CA GLY A 187 4.45 -0.87 2.92
C GLY A 187 4.00 -2.08 2.10
N LEU A 188 3.80 -1.97 0.79
CA LEU A 188 3.33 -3.07 -0.05
C LEU A 188 4.48 -4.00 -0.47
N VAL A 189 4.24 -5.31 -0.44
CA VAL A 189 5.09 -6.28 -1.14
C VAL A 189 4.93 -6.10 -2.65
N ARG A 190 6.04 -5.94 -3.39
CA ARG A 190 6.00 -5.84 -4.86
C ARG A 190 6.80 -6.96 -5.52
N TYR A 191 6.33 -7.39 -6.69
CA TYR A 191 6.90 -8.55 -7.38
C TYR A 191 8.34 -8.31 -7.81
N GLU A 192 8.65 -7.12 -8.30
CA GLU A 192 9.97 -6.71 -8.76
C GLU A 192 11.03 -6.81 -7.66
N GLU A 193 10.69 -6.51 -6.41
CA GLU A 193 11.60 -6.62 -5.26
C GLU A 193 11.85 -8.09 -4.90
N VAL A 194 10.78 -8.91 -4.91
CA VAL A 194 10.90 -10.36 -4.69
C VAL A 194 11.71 -11.02 -5.80
N ALA A 195 11.50 -10.64 -7.05
CA ALA A 195 12.26 -11.12 -8.20
C ALA A 195 13.72 -10.65 -8.17
N ALA A 196 14.00 -9.45 -7.64
CA ALA A 196 15.35 -8.95 -7.41
C ALA A 196 16.05 -9.61 -6.21
N GLY A 197 15.31 -10.35 -5.37
CA GLY A 197 15.85 -11.15 -4.28
C GLY A 197 15.89 -10.47 -2.91
N GLU A 198 15.45 -9.21 -2.80
CA GLU A 198 15.44 -8.45 -1.54
C GLU A 198 14.33 -7.40 -1.53
N ILE A 199 13.55 -7.37 -0.44
CA ILE A 199 12.69 -6.25 -0.06
C ILE A 199 13.41 -5.46 1.03
N ARG A 200 13.58 -4.15 0.83
CA ARG A 200 14.43 -3.28 1.68
C ARG A 200 13.65 -2.36 2.61
N HIS A 201 12.40 -2.69 2.85
CA HIS A 201 11.51 -1.91 3.69
C HIS A 201 10.61 -2.86 4.50
N ALA A 202 9.95 -2.30 5.50
CA ALA A 202 8.95 -3.03 6.25
C ALA A 202 7.65 -3.15 5.49
N ILE A 203 6.87 -4.15 5.87
CA ILE A 203 5.61 -4.49 5.21
C ILE A 203 4.45 -4.07 6.10
N ARG A 204 3.42 -3.43 5.53
CA ARG A 204 2.21 -3.10 6.29
C ARG A 204 1.40 -4.37 6.57
N PHE A 205 0.72 -4.40 7.70
CA PHE A 205 -0.27 -5.44 7.98
C PHE A 205 -1.46 -4.91 8.78
N THR A 206 -2.51 -5.73 8.87
CA THR A 206 -3.73 -5.38 9.59
C THR A 206 -3.99 -6.27 10.81
N ALA A 207 -4.81 -5.76 11.73
CA ALA A 207 -5.24 -6.43 12.95
C ALA A 207 -6.76 -6.31 13.14
N ALA A 208 -7.41 -7.36 13.62
CA ALA A 208 -8.86 -7.31 13.88
C ALA A 208 -9.23 -6.38 15.04
N GLN A 209 -8.31 -6.20 15.99
CA GLN A 209 -8.51 -5.37 17.17
C GLN A 209 -7.24 -4.59 17.46
N THR A 210 -7.33 -3.27 17.39
CA THR A 210 -6.29 -2.32 17.80
C THR A 210 -6.72 -1.56 19.03
N ARG A 211 -5.75 -0.96 19.72
CA ARG A 211 -6.01 -0.03 20.82
C ARG A 211 -6.44 1.33 20.26
N ASN A 212 -7.24 2.07 21.02
CA ASN A 212 -7.53 3.50 20.85
C ASN A 212 -6.29 4.34 21.21
N ALA A 213 -5.20 4.08 20.50
CA ALA A 213 -3.90 4.73 20.64
C ALA A 213 -3.04 4.40 19.43
N TYR A 214 -2.06 5.24 19.18
CA TYR A 214 -1.01 5.01 18.20
C TYR A 214 0.36 5.30 18.82
N VAL A 215 1.39 4.70 18.23
CA VAL A 215 2.80 4.95 18.56
C VAL A 215 3.53 5.34 17.28
N TRP A 216 4.63 6.07 17.43
CA TRP A 216 5.45 6.47 16.28
C TRP A 216 5.86 5.24 15.44
N PRO A 217 5.77 5.31 14.10
CA PRO A 217 5.54 6.51 13.29
C PRO A 217 4.07 6.81 12.94
N ALA A 218 3.10 6.02 13.43
CA ALA A 218 1.70 6.28 13.16
C ALA A 218 1.24 7.63 13.73
N ARG A 219 0.19 8.18 13.13
CA ARG A 219 -0.38 9.50 13.43
C ARG A 219 -1.84 9.43 13.86
N HIS A 220 -2.46 8.25 13.78
CA HIS A 220 -3.88 8.08 13.99
C HIS A 220 -4.24 6.66 14.45
N GLN A 221 -5.43 6.48 15.00
CA GLN A 221 -5.98 5.26 15.58
C GLN A 221 -7.40 5.01 15.08
N ALA A 222 -7.84 3.75 15.03
CA ALA A 222 -9.14 3.40 14.44
C ALA A 222 -10.01 2.52 15.34
N SER A 223 -9.88 2.65 16.65
CA SER A 223 -10.57 1.79 17.61
C SER A 223 -11.04 2.55 18.84
N SER A 224 -12.02 2.01 19.55
CA SER A 224 -12.46 2.47 20.88
C SER A 224 -11.93 1.61 22.03
N LEU A 225 -11.22 0.51 21.73
CA LEU A 225 -10.69 -0.42 22.74
C LEU A 225 -9.50 0.19 23.49
N SER A 226 -9.52 0.18 24.82
CA SER A 226 -8.43 0.80 25.64
C SER A 226 -7.47 -0.21 26.28
N GLY A 227 -7.75 -1.51 26.19
CA GLY A 227 -6.95 -2.56 26.82
C GLY A 227 -5.50 -2.58 26.33
N SER A 228 -4.55 -2.71 27.26
CA SER A 228 -3.12 -2.76 26.94
C SER A 228 -2.72 -4.02 26.16
N GLN A 229 -3.56 -5.05 26.13
CA GLN A 229 -3.36 -6.26 25.34
C GLN A 229 -3.57 -6.05 23.83
N TYR A 230 -4.21 -4.96 23.41
CA TYR A 230 -4.40 -4.65 21.99
C TYR A 230 -3.21 -3.82 21.50
N PRO A 231 -2.60 -4.15 20.36
CA PRO A 231 -1.51 -3.35 19.81
C PRO A 231 -2.02 -1.97 19.35
N PRO A 232 -1.29 -0.88 19.62
CA PRO A 232 -1.58 0.42 19.03
C PRO A 232 -1.24 0.45 17.53
N MET A 233 -1.87 1.35 16.78
CA MET A 233 -1.42 1.64 15.40
C MET A 233 0.04 2.09 15.40
N GLY A 234 0.80 1.70 14.37
CA GLY A 234 2.24 1.95 14.27
C GLY A 234 3.12 0.94 15.00
N GLN A 235 2.55 0.06 15.85
CA GLN A 235 3.33 -0.99 16.52
C GLN A 235 4.06 -1.84 15.49
N ARG A 236 5.35 -2.12 15.78
CA ARG A 236 6.17 -2.98 14.94
C ARG A 236 6.24 -4.40 15.46
N PHE A 237 6.28 -5.32 14.51
CA PHE A 237 6.50 -6.75 14.74
C PHE A 237 7.63 -7.23 13.83
N ARG A 238 8.34 -8.28 14.21
CA ARG A 238 9.28 -8.97 13.32
C ARG A 238 9.08 -10.46 13.39
N LEU A 239 9.41 -11.14 12.30
CA LEU A 239 9.58 -12.59 12.31
C LEU A 239 10.81 -12.93 13.15
N LYS A 240 10.70 -13.87 14.08
CA LYS A 240 11.81 -14.27 14.95
C LYS A 240 13.01 -14.75 14.14
N ALA A 241 14.21 -14.33 14.55
CA ALA A 241 15.46 -14.71 13.89
C ALA A 241 15.61 -16.25 13.79
N SER A 242 15.14 -16.98 14.80
CA SER A 242 15.19 -18.45 14.88
C SER A 242 14.20 -19.20 13.98
N TYR A 243 13.22 -18.52 13.36
CA TYR A 243 12.25 -19.20 12.50
C TYR A 243 12.93 -19.70 11.22
N ASP A 244 12.90 -21.01 10.97
CA ASP A 244 13.58 -21.60 9.82
C ASP A 244 12.87 -21.26 8.50
N LEU A 245 13.65 -20.85 7.51
CA LEU A 245 13.17 -20.47 6.18
C LEU A 245 13.47 -21.54 5.12
N SER A 246 14.26 -22.57 5.45
CA SER A 246 14.81 -23.53 4.48
C SER A 246 13.74 -24.30 3.68
N GLY A 247 12.58 -24.56 4.29
CA GLY A 247 11.45 -25.27 3.67
C GLY A 247 10.52 -24.41 2.81
N PHE A 248 10.79 -23.11 2.68
CA PHE A 248 9.95 -22.19 1.90
C PHE A 248 10.46 -22.04 0.48
N ASP A 249 9.53 -21.73 -0.44
CA ASP A 249 9.87 -21.35 -1.82
C ASP A 249 10.85 -20.15 -1.84
N PRO A 250 11.86 -20.11 -2.73
CA PRO A 250 12.85 -19.05 -2.77
C PRO A 250 12.26 -17.62 -2.80
N LYS A 251 11.14 -17.41 -3.50
CA LYS A 251 10.45 -16.11 -3.55
C LYS A 251 9.80 -15.77 -2.21
N VAL A 252 9.18 -16.77 -1.57
CA VAL A 252 8.60 -16.59 -0.23
C VAL A 252 9.69 -16.32 0.81
N GLN A 253 10.86 -16.95 0.68
CA GLN A 253 11.99 -16.64 1.56
C GLN A 253 12.45 -15.19 1.47
N VAL A 254 12.32 -14.52 0.31
CA VAL A 254 12.63 -13.08 0.18
C VAL A 254 11.71 -12.26 1.09
N ILE A 255 10.41 -12.54 1.04
CA ILE A 255 9.40 -11.88 1.90
C ILE A 255 9.73 -12.16 3.37
N LEU A 256 9.96 -13.43 3.75
CA LEU A 256 10.23 -13.79 5.14
C LEU A 256 11.55 -13.20 5.67
N ARG A 257 12.58 -13.05 4.82
CA ARG A 257 13.81 -12.32 5.19
C ARG A 257 13.53 -10.85 5.48
N ALA A 258 12.68 -10.20 4.70
CA ALA A 258 12.26 -8.82 4.96
C ALA A 258 11.47 -8.72 6.28
N LEU A 259 10.59 -9.68 6.56
CA LEU A 259 9.87 -9.75 7.84
C LEU A 259 10.79 -9.98 9.04
N LYS A 260 11.94 -10.64 8.87
CA LYS A 260 12.97 -10.71 9.93
C LYS A 260 13.66 -9.37 10.10
N LYS A 261 14.16 -8.81 9.00
CA LYS A 261 15.06 -7.64 8.99
C LYS A 261 14.34 -6.32 9.25
N TYR A 262 13.32 -6.00 8.47
CA TYR A 262 12.58 -4.73 8.54
C TYR A 262 11.24 -4.85 9.28
N GLY A 263 10.72 -6.07 9.37
CA GLY A 263 9.51 -6.36 10.11
C GLY A 263 8.22 -5.84 9.46
N LEU A 264 7.21 -5.71 10.30
CA LEU A 264 5.87 -5.25 9.99
C LEU A 264 5.59 -3.92 10.68
N ILE A 265 4.72 -3.10 10.08
CA ILE A 265 4.06 -1.98 10.77
C ILE A 265 2.55 -2.23 10.78
N LEU A 266 1.93 -2.17 11.95
CA LEU A 266 0.48 -2.21 12.07
C LEU A 266 -0.13 -0.91 11.54
N ALA A 267 -0.81 -0.99 10.41
CA ALA A 267 -1.25 0.20 9.66
C ALA A 267 -2.77 0.36 9.62
N ASP A 268 -3.53 -0.72 9.74
CA ASP A 268 -5.00 -0.67 9.71
C ASP A 268 -5.67 -1.75 10.57
N ASN A 269 -6.97 -1.55 10.77
CA ASN A 269 -7.88 -2.60 11.19
C ASN A 269 -8.28 -3.45 9.99
N GLY A 270 -8.33 -4.76 10.19
CA GLY A 270 -8.66 -5.73 9.14
C GLY A 270 -8.54 -7.14 9.67
N SER A 271 -8.33 -8.12 8.81
CA SER A 271 -8.09 -9.48 9.28
C SER A 271 -6.67 -9.61 9.84
N SER A 272 -6.52 -10.10 11.07
CA SER A 272 -5.20 -10.24 11.70
C SER A 272 -4.22 -11.05 10.84
N TRP A 273 -2.98 -10.56 10.76
CA TRP A 273 -1.87 -11.15 10.01
C TRP A 273 -2.00 -11.09 8.48
N PHE A 274 -2.84 -10.20 7.96
CA PHE A 274 -2.91 -9.94 6.52
C PHE A 274 -1.84 -8.92 6.15
N ILE A 275 -0.88 -9.33 5.32
CA ILE A 275 0.12 -8.45 4.72
C ILE A 275 -0.33 -8.07 3.31
N SER A 276 -0.18 -6.81 2.94
CA SER A 276 -0.64 -6.30 1.64
C SER A 276 0.48 -6.22 0.62
N GLY A 277 0.11 -6.29 -0.65
CA GLY A 277 1.03 -6.18 -1.77
C GLY A 277 0.35 -5.67 -3.04
N ALA A 278 1.17 -5.37 -4.04
CA ALA A 278 0.69 -4.97 -5.35
C ALA A 278 0.33 -6.21 -6.20
N PRO A 279 -0.78 -6.17 -6.97
CA PRO A 279 -1.09 -7.22 -7.94
C PRO A 279 -0.01 -7.35 -9.00
N ASP A 280 0.28 -8.59 -9.39
CA ASP A 280 1.16 -8.90 -10.51
C ASP A 280 0.82 -10.29 -11.06
N GLU A 281 0.63 -10.42 -12.37
CA GLU A 281 0.29 -11.69 -13.05
C GLU A 281 1.36 -12.78 -12.88
N ARG A 282 2.57 -12.41 -12.45
CA ARG A 282 3.69 -13.34 -12.24
C ARG A 282 3.70 -13.94 -10.83
N TRP A 283 2.80 -13.52 -9.95
CA TRP A 283 2.60 -14.17 -8.65
C TRP A 283 2.00 -15.57 -8.85
N ASP A 284 2.55 -16.53 -8.11
CA ASP A 284 1.97 -17.85 -7.94
C ASP A 284 1.13 -17.83 -6.65
N ASN A 285 -0.19 -17.74 -6.81
CA ASN A 285 -1.13 -17.60 -5.70
C ASN A 285 -1.13 -18.84 -4.80
N ASP A 286 -1.02 -20.04 -5.37
CA ASP A 286 -1.03 -21.29 -4.62
C ASP A 286 0.22 -21.39 -3.74
N VAL A 287 1.39 -21.04 -4.28
CA VAL A 287 2.64 -20.98 -3.52
C VAL A 287 2.57 -19.91 -2.44
N LEU A 288 2.15 -18.68 -2.78
CA LEU A 288 2.05 -17.58 -1.81
C LEU A 288 1.15 -17.95 -0.63
N VAL A 289 -0.08 -18.39 -0.91
CA VAL A 289 -1.08 -18.69 0.12
C VAL A 289 -0.67 -19.90 0.93
N SER A 290 -0.28 -21.00 0.29
CA SER A 290 0.04 -22.25 0.99
C SER A 290 1.31 -22.14 1.84
N GLN A 291 2.29 -21.33 1.43
CA GLN A 291 3.54 -21.16 2.17
C GLN A 291 3.40 -20.13 3.28
N LEU A 292 2.90 -18.92 3.00
CA LEU A 292 2.81 -17.87 4.03
C LEU A 292 1.90 -18.30 5.19
N ARG A 293 0.82 -19.05 4.93
CA ARG A 293 -0.05 -19.59 6.00
C ARG A 293 0.64 -20.57 6.94
N LYS A 294 1.80 -21.12 6.59
CA LYS A 294 2.60 -21.97 7.50
C LYS A 294 3.32 -21.17 8.58
N VAL A 295 3.42 -19.84 8.43
CA VAL A 295 4.06 -18.97 9.42
C VAL A 295 3.00 -18.55 10.45
N PRO A 296 3.01 -19.13 11.66
CA PRO A 296 2.01 -18.80 12.67
C PRO A 296 2.31 -17.43 13.30
N GLY A 297 1.29 -16.75 13.82
CA GLY A 297 1.47 -15.52 14.61
C GLY A 297 2.48 -15.68 15.75
N SER A 298 2.58 -16.87 16.35
CA SER A 298 3.58 -17.20 17.40
C SER A 298 5.04 -17.15 16.93
N ALA A 299 5.29 -17.15 15.62
CA ALA A 299 6.61 -16.94 15.04
C ALA A 299 7.03 -15.45 15.05
N PHE A 300 6.10 -14.54 15.31
CA PHE A 300 6.37 -13.12 15.41
C PHE A 300 6.55 -12.66 16.87
N GLU A 301 7.16 -11.50 17.01
CA GLU A 301 7.26 -10.75 18.26
C GLU A 301 7.16 -9.26 17.97
N ALA A 302 6.52 -8.51 18.87
CA ALA A 302 6.54 -7.06 18.82
C ALA A 302 7.91 -6.52 19.28
N VAL A 303 8.34 -5.39 18.74
CA VAL A 303 9.63 -4.77 19.03
C VAL A 303 9.48 -3.30 19.42
N GLU A 304 10.34 -2.84 20.32
CA GLU A 304 10.39 -1.44 20.75
C GLU A 304 11.22 -0.60 19.78
N VAL A 305 10.60 0.42 19.19
CA VAL A 305 11.26 1.31 18.22
C VAL A 305 11.52 2.71 18.75
N SER A 306 11.19 2.99 20.00
CA SER A 306 11.35 4.31 20.63
C SER A 306 12.80 4.81 20.60
N SER A 307 13.79 3.90 20.69
CA SER A 307 15.21 4.24 20.58
C SER A 307 15.64 4.74 19.20
N LEU A 308 14.87 4.43 18.16
CA LEU A 308 15.13 4.88 16.80
C LEU A 308 14.61 6.31 16.56
N GLN A 309 13.62 6.77 17.33
CA GLN A 309 12.98 8.06 17.09
C GLN A 309 13.95 9.22 17.33
N ILE A 310 14.19 10.02 16.28
CA ILE A 310 14.97 11.27 16.37
C ILE A 310 14.05 12.43 16.76
N SER A 311 12.86 12.49 16.15
CA SER A 311 11.83 13.49 16.41
C SER A 311 10.44 12.86 16.30
N PRO A 312 9.46 13.23 17.14
CA PRO A 312 8.11 12.69 17.08
C PRO A 312 7.35 13.03 15.79
N ASP A 313 7.72 14.12 15.10
CA ASP A 313 7.05 14.59 13.88
C ASP A 313 7.81 14.22 12.60
N SER A 314 8.82 13.35 12.70
CA SER A 314 9.59 12.87 11.56
C SER A 314 9.69 11.34 11.57
N GLY A 315 9.57 10.73 10.40
CA GLY A 315 9.87 9.32 10.16
C GLY A 315 11.36 9.02 10.11
N GLN A 316 12.23 10.02 10.34
CA GLN A 316 13.67 9.81 10.41
C GLN A 316 14.00 8.94 11.62
N ALA A 317 14.73 7.86 11.37
CA ALA A 317 15.12 6.88 12.36
C ALA A 317 16.65 6.85 12.49
N ARG A 318 17.14 6.74 13.72
CA ARG A 318 18.55 6.37 13.97
C ARG A 318 18.81 5.03 13.31
N GLN A 319 19.85 4.92 12.50
CA GLN A 319 20.19 3.66 11.88
C GLN A 319 21.00 2.79 12.86
N PRO A 320 20.68 1.48 12.98
CA PRO A 320 21.40 0.55 13.84
C PRO A 320 22.81 0.23 13.32
#